data_AF-A0A427TH98-F1
#
_entry.id   AF-A0A427TH98-F1
#
_cell.length_a   1.000
_cell.length_b   1.000
_cell.length_c   1.000
_cell.angle_alpha   90.00
_cell.angle_beta   90.00
_cell.angle_gamma   90.00
#
_symmetry.space_group_name_H-M   'P 1'
#
loop_
_entity.id
_entity.type
_entity.pdbx_description
1 polymer ?
#
loop_
_entity_poly.entity_id
_entity_poly.type
_entity_poly.pdbx_seq_one_letter_code
_entity_poly.pdbx_strand_id
1 'polypeptide(L)'
;MSFFTGGPRERPLFPVPEQELYAFNGRHWTDPPREHIVPAVLPWAQPLGRSDRTVIALRSIEVWPEALTLRVTVYSRDSLVEDPAEGLIDHRRKPDYNGLLVGVLFADGSRASSETVSVPSAAEPDGPVLRAQAAGGTRFAVEHEVFLWPLPPAGPLKLVVQWTDREIPETRTTLDGGAIRAAAKDAAEIWPGLGKRQANGLPVRRVGKQVALTPDWGPAVVREDPAPAPGE
;
A
#
# COMPACT_ATOMS: atom_id res chain seq x y z
N MET A 1 -36.44 9.26 1.26
CA MET A 1 -35.77 10.12 0.25
C MET A 1 -34.36 9.60 0.04
N SER A 2 -33.87 9.51 -1.20
CA SER A 2 -32.48 9.10 -1.48
C SER A 2 -31.52 10.21 -1.04
N PHE A 3 -30.42 9.84 -0.38
CA PHE A 3 -29.34 10.74 0.01
C PHE A 3 -28.61 11.32 -1.22
N PHE A 4 -28.52 10.55 -2.31
CA PHE A 4 -27.95 10.98 -3.58
C PHE A 4 -29.08 11.39 -4.54
N THR A 5 -29.10 12.67 -4.91
CA THR A 5 -30.16 13.31 -5.72
C THR A 5 -29.76 13.54 -7.18
N GLY A 6 -28.46 13.48 -7.49
CA GLY A 6 -27.98 13.52 -8.87
C GLY A 6 -28.22 12.17 -9.54
N GLY A 7 -29.12 12.12 -10.51
CA GLY A 7 -29.30 10.96 -11.37
C GLY A 7 -27.99 10.58 -12.11
N PRO A 8 -27.92 9.37 -12.67
CA PRO A 8 -26.75 8.91 -13.39
C PRO A 8 -26.41 9.87 -14.54
N ARG A 9 -25.14 10.26 -14.65
CA ARG A 9 -24.62 10.99 -15.82
C ARG A 9 -24.15 9.99 -16.85
N GLU A 10 -24.62 10.10 -18.08
CA GLU A 10 -24.06 9.35 -19.21
C GLU A 10 -22.59 9.76 -19.40
N ARG A 11 -21.70 8.77 -19.34
CA ARG A 11 -20.28 8.94 -19.69
C ARG A 11 -20.07 8.28 -21.05
N PRO A 12 -19.39 8.92 -22.01
CA PRO A 12 -19.06 8.29 -23.27
C PRO A 12 -18.31 6.97 -23.03
N LEU A 13 -18.84 5.88 -23.57
CA LEU A 13 -18.24 4.55 -23.50
C LEU A 13 -17.13 4.49 -24.54
N PHE A 14 -15.91 4.87 -24.15
CA PHE A 14 -14.74 4.45 -24.90
C PHE A 14 -14.59 2.93 -24.74
N PRO A 15 -14.21 2.17 -25.80
CA PRO A 15 -13.88 0.77 -25.64
C PRO A 15 -12.67 0.66 -24.72
N VAL A 16 -12.91 0.34 -23.45
CA VAL A 16 -11.86 0.04 -22.48
C VAL A 16 -11.41 -1.38 -22.77
N PRO A 17 -10.11 -1.63 -23.03
CA PRO A 17 -9.60 -3.00 -23.09
C PRO A 17 -10.01 -3.74 -21.82
N GLU A 18 -10.49 -4.97 -21.98
CA GLU A 18 -10.79 -5.83 -20.84
C GLU A 18 -9.50 -6.05 -20.04
N GLN A 19 -9.40 -5.43 -18.86
CA GLN A 19 -8.29 -5.58 -17.94
C GLN A 19 -8.73 -6.50 -16.83
N GLU A 20 -8.64 -7.81 -17.06
CA GLU A 20 -8.84 -8.78 -15.98
C GLU A 20 -7.58 -8.89 -15.13
N LEU A 21 -7.79 -8.98 -13.81
CA LEU A 21 -6.74 -9.29 -12.86
C LEU A 21 -6.42 -10.78 -12.94
N TYR A 22 -5.13 -11.10 -13.09
CA TYR A 22 -4.62 -12.48 -13.01
C TYR A 22 -4.09 -12.76 -11.62
N ALA A 23 -3.85 -14.05 -11.32
CA ALA A 23 -3.20 -14.47 -10.09
C ALA A 23 -1.88 -13.72 -9.85
N PHE A 24 -1.58 -13.50 -8.57
CA PHE A 24 -0.34 -12.87 -8.15
C PHE A 24 0.87 -13.56 -8.80
N ASN A 25 1.79 -12.76 -9.36
CA ASN A 25 2.91 -13.28 -10.15
C ASN A 25 4.05 -13.87 -9.29
N GLY A 26 3.93 -13.82 -7.96
CA GLY A 26 4.92 -14.32 -7.00
C GLY A 26 6.10 -13.38 -6.74
N ARG A 27 6.16 -12.22 -7.39
CA ARG A 27 7.28 -11.27 -7.25
C ARG A 27 7.06 -10.36 -6.04
N HIS A 28 7.22 -10.92 -4.86
CA HIS A 28 7.04 -10.18 -3.60
C HIS A 28 8.01 -9.01 -3.43
N TRP A 29 9.12 -8.97 -4.19
CA TRP A 29 10.09 -7.88 -4.14
C TRP A 29 9.73 -6.68 -5.03
N THR A 30 8.80 -6.83 -5.98
CA THR A 30 8.54 -5.77 -6.98
C THR A 30 7.63 -4.69 -6.48
N ASP A 31 6.60 -5.00 -5.69
CA ASP A 31 5.67 -4.04 -5.10
C ASP A 31 4.83 -4.75 -4.02
N PRO A 32 4.24 -4.00 -3.08
CA PRO A 32 3.26 -4.55 -2.17
C PRO A 32 2.09 -5.19 -2.95
N PRO A 33 1.64 -6.42 -2.60
CA PRO A 33 0.64 -7.19 -3.34
C PRO A 33 -0.81 -6.71 -3.08
N ARG A 34 -1.05 -5.39 -3.18
CA ARG A 34 -2.28 -4.71 -2.73
C ARG A 34 -3.55 -5.14 -3.47
N GLU A 35 -3.41 -5.60 -4.70
CA GLU A 35 -4.52 -6.06 -5.54
C GLU A 35 -4.92 -7.51 -5.23
N HIS A 36 -4.04 -8.26 -4.57
CA HIS A 36 -4.19 -9.70 -4.35
C HIS A 36 -4.34 -10.09 -2.89
N ILE A 37 -3.89 -9.24 -1.96
CA ILE A 37 -3.79 -9.57 -0.54
C ILE A 37 -4.33 -8.42 0.32
N VAL A 38 -5.13 -8.76 1.32
CA VAL A 38 -5.43 -7.88 2.46
C VAL A 38 -4.30 -8.04 3.47
N PRO A 39 -3.53 -6.98 3.79
CA PRO A 39 -2.45 -7.10 4.76
C PRO A 39 -2.99 -7.23 6.18
N ALA A 40 -2.27 -7.94 7.04
CA ALA A 40 -2.45 -7.77 8.47
C ALA A 40 -1.92 -6.40 8.88
N VAL A 41 -2.52 -5.77 9.89
CA VAL A 41 -2.13 -4.42 10.32
C VAL A 41 -1.66 -4.42 11.77
N LEU A 42 -0.42 -3.97 12.00
CA LEU A 42 0.08 -3.67 13.34
C LEU A 42 -0.05 -2.16 13.61
N PRO A 43 -0.87 -1.75 14.61
CA PRO A 43 -1.14 -0.34 14.89
C PRO A 43 -0.06 0.31 15.77
N TRP A 44 1.22 0.12 15.44
CA TRP A 44 2.35 0.61 16.23
C TRP A 44 2.68 2.08 15.98
N ALA A 45 1.73 2.96 16.31
CA ALA A 45 1.89 4.39 16.13
C ALA A 45 2.89 4.99 17.15
N GLN A 46 3.99 5.58 16.69
CA GLN A 46 4.98 6.22 17.56
C GLN A 46 5.86 7.24 16.80
N PRO A 47 6.39 8.28 17.48
CA PRO A 47 7.42 9.14 16.91
C PRO A 47 8.71 8.34 16.63
N LEU A 48 9.31 8.59 15.47
CA LEU A 48 10.60 8.03 15.05
C LEU A 48 11.73 9.04 15.23
N GLY A 49 11.47 10.32 14.94
CA GLY A 49 12.42 11.42 15.06
C GLY A 49 11.68 12.74 15.28
N ARG A 50 12.31 13.68 15.99
CA ARG A 50 11.66 14.92 16.40
C ARG A 50 12.66 16.06 16.55
N SER A 51 12.23 17.24 16.11
CA SER A 51 12.79 18.54 16.47
C SER A 51 11.68 19.46 16.99
N ASP A 52 11.97 20.75 17.17
CA ASP A 52 10.99 21.73 17.66
C ASP A 52 9.82 21.95 16.71
N ARG A 53 10.05 21.76 15.40
CA ARG A 53 9.09 22.09 14.34
C ARG A 53 8.67 20.91 13.47
N THR A 54 9.41 19.80 13.50
CA THR A 54 9.17 18.62 12.66
C THR A 54 9.07 17.36 13.51
N VAL A 55 8.12 16.48 13.18
CA VAL A 55 8.00 15.14 13.77
C VAL A 55 7.86 14.12 12.64
N ILE A 56 8.70 13.09 12.66
CA ILE A 56 8.56 11.90 11.80
C ILE A 56 7.92 10.83 12.67
N ALA A 57 6.82 10.22 12.22
CA ALA A 57 6.10 9.20 12.99
C ALA A 57 5.78 7.97 12.15
N LEU A 58 5.92 6.80 12.77
CA LEU A 58 5.29 5.57 12.30
C LEU A 58 3.80 5.64 12.69
N ARG A 59 2.93 5.29 11.75
CA ARG A 59 1.47 5.28 11.94
C ARG A 59 0.92 3.86 12.10
N SER A 60 1.43 2.94 11.28
CA SER A 60 1.09 1.53 11.30
C SER A 60 2.08 0.75 10.44
N ILE A 61 1.99 -0.57 10.51
CA ILE A 61 2.69 -1.49 9.63
C ILE A 61 1.65 -2.36 8.93
N GLU A 62 1.65 -2.36 7.61
CA GLU A 62 0.95 -3.34 6.79
C GLU A 62 1.88 -4.52 6.58
N VAL A 63 1.47 -5.71 7.00
CA VAL A 63 2.27 -6.93 6.90
C VAL A 63 1.68 -7.80 5.80
N TRP A 64 2.50 -8.05 4.78
CA TRP A 64 2.24 -8.96 3.68
C TRP A 64 2.90 -10.32 3.99
N PRO A 65 2.57 -11.41 3.28
CA PRO A 65 3.16 -12.71 3.57
C PRO A 65 4.70 -12.75 3.53
N GLU A 66 5.30 -12.02 2.59
CA GLU A 66 6.76 -12.02 2.34
C GLU A 66 7.37 -10.60 2.35
N ALA A 67 6.62 -9.60 2.81
CA ALA A 67 7.05 -8.20 2.82
C ALA A 67 6.30 -7.39 3.89
N LEU A 68 6.67 -6.14 4.11
CA LEU A 68 5.87 -5.19 4.89
C LEU A 68 5.88 -3.79 4.26
N THR A 69 4.90 -2.98 4.62
CA THR A 69 4.88 -1.55 4.32
C THR A 69 4.75 -0.76 5.62
N LEU A 70 5.71 0.11 5.90
CA LEU A 70 5.61 1.06 7.02
C LEU A 70 4.85 2.29 6.55
N ARG A 71 3.80 2.67 7.28
CA ARG A 71 3.10 3.95 7.08
C ARG A 71 3.80 5.02 7.87
N VAL A 72 4.54 5.90 7.20
CA VAL A 72 5.28 6.99 7.83
C VAL A 72 4.61 8.31 7.50
N THR A 73 4.49 9.21 8.49
CA THR A 73 4.01 10.57 8.26
C THR A 73 4.99 11.56 8.87
N VAL A 74 5.28 12.62 8.12
CA VAL A 74 6.05 13.77 8.58
C VAL A 74 5.09 14.91 8.87
N TYR A 75 5.05 15.35 10.12
CA TYR A 75 4.33 16.55 10.56
C TYR A 75 5.28 17.73 10.67
N SER A 76 4.82 18.91 10.26
CA SER A 76 5.58 20.15 10.35
C SER A 76 4.71 21.33 10.73
N ARG A 77 5.28 22.31 11.44
CA ARG A 77 4.66 23.61 11.72
C ARG A 77 4.78 24.62 10.57
N ASP A 78 5.54 24.28 9.53
CA ASP A 78 5.75 25.05 8.30
C ASP A 78 5.58 24.14 7.09
N SER A 79 5.40 24.76 5.91
CA SER A 79 5.21 24.04 4.66
C SER A 79 6.41 23.15 4.36
N LEU A 80 6.18 21.86 4.22
CA LEU A 80 7.19 20.85 3.89
C LEU A 80 7.50 20.81 2.39
N VAL A 81 6.46 20.96 1.57
CA VAL A 81 6.49 20.85 0.11
C VAL A 81 5.42 21.76 -0.49
N GLU A 82 5.56 22.08 -1.77
CA GLU A 82 4.52 22.77 -2.54
C GLU A 82 3.38 21.81 -2.89
N ASP A 83 3.75 20.60 -3.36
CA ASP A 83 2.86 19.48 -3.69
C ASP A 83 3.20 18.23 -2.85
N PRO A 84 2.30 17.79 -1.94
CA PRO A 84 2.45 16.55 -1.17
C PRO A 84 2.61 15.28 -2.01
N ALA A 85 2.18 15.28 -3.26
CA ALA A 85 2.33 14.13 -4.15
C ALA A 85 3.79 13.85 -4.55
N GLU A 86 4.68 14.84 -4.46
CA GLU A 86 6.13 14.65 -4.68
C GLU A 86 6.79 13.92 -3.50
N GLY A 87 6.23 14.06 -2.30
CA GLY A 87 6.78 13.51 -1.08
C GLY A 87 8.11 14.17 -0.65
N LEU A 88 8.73 13.58 0.36
CA LEU A 88 9.98 14.04 0.99
C LEU A 88 11.16 13.09 0.79
N ILE A 89 10.94 11.95 0.15
CA ILE A 89 11.93 10.90 -0.04
C ILE A 89 11.88 10.50 -1.51
N ASP A 90 12.94 10.80 -2.26
CA ASP A 90 13.06 10.42 -3.67
C ASP A 90 14.10 9.31 -3.85
N HIS A 91 13.60 8.07 -3.92
CA HIS A 91 14.41 6.87 -4.15
C HIS A 91 14.94 6.71 -5.58
N ARG A 92 14.58 7.60 -6.52
CA ARG A 92 14.98 7.48 -7.95
C ARG A 92 16.12 8.41 -8.34
N ARG A 93 16.65 9.20 -7.39
CA ARG A 93 17.75 10.14 -7.59
C ARG A 93 18.86 9.91 -6.58
N LYS A 94 19.99 10.61 -6.76
CA LYS A 94 21.05 10.64 -5.75
C LYS A 94 20.45 11.17 -4.44
N PRO A 95 20.58 10.45 -3.32
CA PRO A 95 20.00 10.88 -2.06
C PRO A 95 20.61 12.21 -1.60
N ASP A 96 19.76 13.08 -1.08
CA ASP A 96 20.19 14.23 -0.30
C ASP A 96 20.44 13.77 1.14
N TYR A 97 21.71 13.72 1.53
CA TYR A 97 22.11 13.29 2.87
C TYR A 97 21.71 14.28 3.98
N ASN A 98 21.33 15.50 3.60
CA ASN A 98 20.78 16.48 4.53
C ASN A 98 19.25 16.39 4.66
N GLY A 99 18.59 15.78 3.66
CA GLY A 99 17.16 15.55 3.61
C GLY A 99 16.69 14.37 4.49
N LEU A 100 15.43 13.99 4.31
CA LEU A 100 14.86 12.85 5.04
C LEU A 100 15.43 11.53 4.51
N LEU A 101 16.12 10.82 5.39
CA LEU A 101 16.56 9.44 5.15
C LEU A 101 15.79 8.47 6.04
N VAL A 102 15.45 7.32 5.47
CA VAL A 102 14.83 6.19 6.17
C VAL A 102 15.63 4.93 5.86
N GLY A 103 15.91 4.13 6.88
CA GLY A 103 16.60 2.85 6.72
C GLY A 103 16.13 1.80 7.70
N VAL A 104 16.51 0.57 7.44
CA VAL A 104 16.25 -0.56 8.33
C VAL A 104 17.48 -1.43 8.50
N LEU A 105 17.61 -2.03 9.68
CA LEU A 105 18.61 -3.05 9.99
C LEU A 105 17.90 -4.26 10.60
N PHE A 106 18.07 -5.41 9.97
CA PHE A 106 17.46 -6.68 10.38
C PHE A 106 18.32 -7.36 11.45
N ALA A 107 17.72 -8.34 12.13
CA ALA A 107 18.41 -9.12 13.17
C ALA A 107 19.60 -9.94 12.64
N ASP A 108 19.58 -10.31 11.35
CA ASP A 108 20.66 -11.02 10.66
C ASP A 108 21.79 -10.10 10.16
N GLY A 109 21.66 -8.79 10.39
CA GLY A 109 22.63 -7.77 9.96
C GLY A 109 22.41 -7.24 8.55
N SER A 110 21.46 -7.78 7.78
CA SER A 110 21.09 -7.22 6.48
C SER A 110 20.41 -5.85 6.67
N ARG A 111 20.61 -4.94 5.72
CA ARG A 111 20.10 -3.57 5.80
C ARG A 111 19.67 -3.03 4.44
N ALA A 112 18.69 -2.13 4.45
CA ALA A 112 18.27 -1.36 3.29
C ALA A 112 17.98 0.08 3.71
N SER A 113 18.21 1.05 2.83
CA SER A 113 17.99 2.47 3.12
C SER A 113 17.55 3.24 1.88
N SER A 114 16.99 4.42 2.10
CA SER A 114 16.63 5.37 1.05
C SER A 114 17.81 6.04 0.37
N GLU A 115 19.03 5.74 0.81
CA GLU A 115 20.24 6.17 0.10
C GLU A 115 20.50 5.34 -1.14
N THR A 116 19.99 4.10 -1.17
CA THR A 116 20.16 3.20 -2.31
C THR A 116 19.00 3.40 -3.28
N VAL A 117 19.33 3.78 -4.52
CA VAL A 117 18.36 3.83 -5.61
C VAL A 117 17.78 2.43 -5.81
N SER A 118 16.47 2.30 -5.71
CA SER A 118 15.78 1.02 -5.84
C SER A 118 14.63 1.14 -6.83
N VAL A 119 14.71 0.34 -7.89
CA VAL A 119 13.68 0.23 -8.93
C VAL A 119 13.21 -1.22 -9.04
N PRO A 120 11.93 -1.46 -9.36
CA PRO A 120 11.42 -2.82 -9.54
C PRO A 120 12.22 -3.58 -10.60
N SER A 121 12.70 -4.77 -10.25
CA SER A 121 13.47 -5.66 -11.13
C SER A 121 12.71 -6.94 -11.43
N ALA A 122 12.95 -7.52 -12.62
CA ALA A 122 12.35 -8.80 -12.98
C ALA A 122 12.99 -9.99 -12.23
N ALA A 123 14.28 -9.90 -11.95
CA ALA A 123 15.01 -10.86 -11.13
C ALA A 123 14.88 -10.52 -9.64
N GLU A 124 14.91 -11.54 -8.80
CA GLU A 124 14.94 -11.43 -7.35
C GLU A 124 16.26 -10.78 -6.90
N PRO A 125 16.22 -9.73 -6.05
CA PRO A 125 17.44 -9.07 -5.54
C PRO A 125 18.21 -9.93 -4.53
N ASP A 126 19.54 -9.77 -4.47
CA ASP A 126 20.42 -10.49 -3.54
C ASP A 126 20.28 -10.05 -2.07
N GLY A 127 19.61 -8.92 -1.82
CA GLY A 127 19.48 -8.31 -0.49
C GLY A 127 18.17 -7.57 -0.31
N PRO A 128 17.94 -7.02 0.90
CA PRO A 128 16.69 -6.35 1.20
C PRO A 128 16.48 -5.11 0.33
N VAL A 129 15.24 -4.93 -0.11
CA VAL A 129 14.73 -3.82 -0.89
C VAL A 129 13.95 -2.89 0.02
N LEU A 130 14.30 -1.60 0.00
CA LEU A 130 13.51 -0.55 0.62
C LEU A 130 13.13 0.49 -0.43
N ARG A 131 11.83 0.78 -0.55
CA ARG A 131 11.30 1.81 -1.44
C ARG A 131 10.25 2.63 -0.72
N ALA A 132 10.54 3.91 -0.51
CA ALA A 132 9.57 4.89 -0.06
C ALA A 132 8.90 5.58 -1.25
N GLN A 133 7.59 5.73 -1.16
CA GLN A 133 6.79 6.48 -2.11
C GLN A 133 5.90 7.46 -1.34
N ALA A 134 5.68 8.64 -1.91
CA ALA A 134 4.64 9.54 -1.45
C ALA A 134 3.27 8.84 -1.50
N ALA A 135 2.51 8.96 -0.41
CA ALA A 135 1.15 8.47 -0.27
C ALA A 135 0.12 9.61 -0.17
N GLY A 136 0.58 10.86 -0.33
CA GLY A 136 -0.25 12.06 -0.29
C GLY A 136 -0.06 12.85 1.00
N GLY A 137 -1.15 13.46 1.46
CA GLY A 137 -1.19 14.30 2.65
C GLY A 137 -1.43 15.78 2.33
N THR A 138 -0.87 16.64 3.17
CA THR A 138 -0.98 18.10 3.10
C THR A 138 0.39 18.74 3.20
N ARG A 139 0.49 20.05 2.99
CA ARG A 139 1.74 20.80 3.15
C ARG A 139 2.33 20.74 4.56
N PHE A 140 1.54 20.39 5.57
CA PHE A 140 1.96 20.30 6.99
C PHE A 140 2.01 18.85 7.51
N ALA A 141 1.58 17.89 6.71
CA ALA A 141 1.54 16.47 7.06
C ALA A 141 1.71 15.64 5.78
N VAL A 142 2.93 15.22 5.47
CA VAL A 142 3.23 14.44 4.25
C VAL A 142 3.33 12.96 4.59
N GLU A 143 2.64 12.13 3.83
CA GLU A 143 2.57 10.69 4.06
C GLU A 143 3.46 9.91 3.10
N HIS A 144 4.08 8.86 3.62
CA HIS A 144 4.93 7.94 2.89
C HIS A 144 4.54 6.50 3.18
N GLU A 145 4.54 5.70 2.12
CA GLU A 145 4.56 4.25 2.21
C GLU A 145 6.00 3.77 2.00
N VAL A 146 6.60 3.18 3.04
CA VAL A 146 7.94 2.61 2.96
C VAL A 146 7.82 1.09 2.84
N PHE A 147 7.86 0.61 1.60
CA PHE A 147 7.84 -0.79 1.27
C PHE A 147 9.18 -1.45 1.57
N LEU A 148 9.13 -2.64 2.18
CA LEU A 148 10.28 -3.42 2.58
C LEU A 148 10.09 -4.89 2.21
N TRP A 149 11.05 -5.44 1.48
CA TRP A 149 11.17 -6.87 1.19
C TRP A 149 12.61 -7.32 1.47
N PRO A 150 12.85 -8.56 1.93
CA PRO A 150 11.87 -9.55 2.37
C PRO A 150 11.24 -9.16 3.72
N LEU A 151 10.24 -9.94 4.14
CA LEU A 151 9.75 -9.91 5.52
C LEU A 151 10.94 -10.15 6.47
N PRO A 152 11.16 -9.29 7.48
CA PRO A 152 12.31 -9.41 8.35
C PRO A 152 12.34 -10.77 9.07
N PRO A 153 13.54 -11.30 9.36
CA PRO A 153 13.66 -12.49 10.21
C PRO A 153 13.09 -12.20 11.61
N ALA A 154 12.75 -13.26 12.34
CA ALA A 154 12.38 -13.13 13.73
C ALA A 154 13.54 -12.50 14.53
N GLY A 155 13.24 -11.50 15.35
CA GLY A 155 14.24 -10.73 16.10
C GLY A 155 14.03 -9.23 15.97
N PRO A 156 14.92 -8.40 16.54
CA PRO A 156 14.77 -6.96 16.50
C PRO A 156 14.94 -6.42 15.07
N LEU A 157 13.94 -5.68 14.59
CA LEU A 157 14.05 -4.82 13.41
C LEU A 157 14.34 -3.40 13.88
N LYS A 158 15.45 -2.79 13.45
CA LYS A 158 15.71 -1.38 13.73
C LYS A 158 15.19 -0.54 12.57
N LEU A 159 14.30 0.40 12.85
CA LEU A 159 13.89 1.46 11.94
C LEU A 159 14.70 2.71 12.24
N VAL A 160 15.40 3.22 11.24
CA VAL A 160 16.33 4.34 11.34
C VAL A 160 15.78 5.51 10.55
N VAL A 161 15.79 6.71 11.14
CA VAL A 161 15.47 7.95 10.41
C VAL A 161 16.50 9.02 10.73
N GLN A 162 16.76 9.91 9.76
CA GLN A 162 17.63 11.08 9.92
C GLN A 162 17.07 12.23 9.07
N TRP A 163 17.17 13.47 9.56
CA TRP A 163 16.92 14.66 8.75
C TRP A 163 17.67 15.86 9.31
N THR A 164 18.91 16.08 8.85
CA THR A 164 19.79 17.09 9.45
C THR A 164 19.35 18.51 9.14
N ASP A 165 18.77 18.79 7.96
CA ASP A 165 18.19 20.11 7.64
C ASP A 165 17.02 20.50 8.54
N ARG A 166 16.40 19.52 9.22
CA ARG A 166 15.31 19.73 10.18
C ARG A 166 15.76 19.52 11.62
N GLU A 167 17.07 19.45 11.86
CA GLU A 167 17.69 19.26 13.18
C GLU A 167 17.29 17.92 13.85
N ILE A 168 16.99 16.90 13.04
CA ILE A 168 16.69 15.55 13.53
C ILE A 168 17.95 14.70 13.31
N PRO A 169 18.71 14.36 14.37
CA PRO A 169 19.86 13.47 14.25
C PRO A 169 19.41 12.05 13.88
N GLU A 170 20.36 11.15 13.56
CA GLU A 170 20.04 9.73 13.36
C GLU A 170 19.38 9.16 14.62
N THR A 171 18.17 8.66 14.48
CA THR A 171 17.45 7.95 15.55
C THR A 171 17.20 6.51 15.14
N ARG A 172 17.09 5.62 16.15
CA ARG A 172 16.87 4.18 15.95
C ARG A 172 15.72 3.71 16.82
N THR A 173 14.63 3.29 16.19
CA THR A 173 13.47 2.70 16.84
C THR A 173 13.51 1.19 16.69
N THR A 174 13.29 0.43 17.78
CA THR A 174 13.29 -1.04 17.73
C THR A 174 11.86 -1.55 17.62
N LEU A 175 11.60 -2.34 16.58
CA LEU A 175 10.34 -3.02 16.31
C LEU A 175 10.53 -4.53 16.55
N ASP A 176 9.47 -5.20 16.99
CA ASP A 176 9.48 -6.65 17.22
C ASP A 176 9.27 -7.39 15.89
N GLY A 177 10.36 -7.85 15.26
CA GLY A 177 10.30 -8.63 14.02
C GLY A 177 9.65 -10.00 14.20
N GLY A 178 9.62 -10.55 15.43
CA GLY A 178 8.86 -11.76 15.75
C GLY A 178 7.36 -11.52 15.65
N ALA A 179 6.86 -10.42 16.22
CA ALA A 179 5.46 -10.03 16.12
C ALA A 179 5.06 -9.64 14.67
N ILE A 180 5.93 -8.96 13.92
CA ILE A 180 5.74 -8.72 12.48
C ILE A 180 5.58 -10.04 11.73
N ARG A 181 6.50 -10.99 11.92
CA ARG A 181 6.45 -12.29 11.24
C ARG A 181 5.25 -13.14 11.67
N ALA A 182 4.79 -13.01 12.91
CA ALA A 182 3.57 -13.66 13.35
C ALA A 182 2.34 -13.09 12.64
N ALA A 183 2.22 -11.75 12.55
CA ALA A 183 1.11 -11.06 11.90
C ALA A 183 1.03 -11.35 10.40
N ALA A 184 2.14 -11.66 9.73
CA ALA A 184 2.13 -12.04 8.30
C ALA A 184 1.22 -13.24 8.00
N LYS A 185 0.95 -14.10 8.99
CA LYS A 185 0.05 -15.25 8.87
C LYS A 185 -1.43 -14.86 8.80
N ASP A 186 -1.77 -13.65 9.25
CA ASP A 186 -3.13 -13.13 9.25
C ASP A 186 -3.45 -12.37 7.94
N ALA A 187 -2.47 -12.22 7.04
CA ALA A 187 -2.70 -11.69 5.70
C ALA A 187 -3.53 -12.67 4.87
N ALA A 188 -4.53 -12.15 4.12
CA ALA A 188 -5.51 -12.98 3.43
C ALA A 188 -5.54 -12.68 1.92
N GLU A 189 -5.66 -13.71 1.09
CA GLU A 189 -5.86 -13.56 -0.34
C GLU A 189 -7.25 -12.96 -0.64
N ILE A 190 -7.30 -11.92 -1.47
CA ILE A 190 -8.54 -11.22 -1.85
C ILE A 190 -9.33 -12.08 -2.84
N TRP A 191 -8.65 -12.68 -3.82
CA TRP A 191 -9.27 -13.38 -4.95
C TRP A 191 -8.72 -14.81 -5.11
N PRO A 192 -9.14 -15.77 -4.26
CA PRO A 192 -8.71 -17.15 -4.39
C PRO A 192 -9.13 -17.75 -5.74
N GLY A 193 -8.19 -18.41 -6.42
CA GLY A 193 -8.47 -19.19 -7.64
C GLY A 193 -8.39 -18.42 -8.96
N LEU A 194 -7.86 -17.19 -8.97
CA LEU A 194 -7.55 -16.50 -10.22
C LEU A 194 -6.58 -17.33 -11.09
N GLY A 195 -6.77 -17.27 -12.41
CA GLY A 195 -5.89 -17.93 -13.37
C GLY A 195 -4.52 -17.25 -13.42
N LYS A 196 -3.45 -18.02 -13.63
CA LYS A 196 -2.12 -17.46 -13.91
C LYS A 196 -2.09 -16.82 -15.29
N ARG A 197 -1.47 -15.64 -15.40
CA ARG A 197 -1.22 -15.01 -16.70
C ARG A 197 -0.29 -15.89 -17.53
N GLN A 198 -0.72 -16.27 -18.72
CA GLN A 198 0.16 -16.96 -19.66
C GLN A 198 1.18 -15.98 -20.23
N ALA A 199 2.47 -16.26 -20.08
CA ALA A 199 3.56 -15.37 -20.46
C ALA A 199 3.54 -14.98 -21.96
N ASN A 200 2.98 -15.84 -22.83
CA ASN A 200 3.06 -15.72 -24.29
C ASN A 200 1.68 -15.78 -24.98
N GLY A 201 0.59 -15.64 -24.24
CA GLY A 201 -0.74 -15.65 -24.82
C GLY A 201 -1.08 -14.29 -25.43
N LEU A 202 -1.19 -14.21 -26.76
CA LEU A 202 -2.07 -13.19 -27.35
C LEU A 202 -3.45 -13.30 -26.66
N PRO A 203 -4.18 -12.19 -26.44
CA PRO A 203 -5.49 -12.26 -25.81
C PRO A 203 -6.42 -13.11 -26.70
N VAL A 204 -6.55 -14.40 -26.38
CA VAL A 204 -7.48 -15.30 -27.04
C VAL A 204 -8.81 -15.19 -26.30
N ARG A 205 -9.77 -14.55 -26.97
CA ARG A 205 -11.18 -14.59 -26.61
C ARG A 205 -11.58 -16.03 -26.30
N ARG A 206 -12.05 -16.30 -25.08
CA ARG A 206 -12.94 -17.45 -24.85
C ARG A 206 -14.34 -16.89 -24.70
N VAL A 207 -15.05 -16.75 -25.81
CA VAL A 207 -16.50 -16.51 -25.78
C VAL A 207 -17.12 -17.79 -25.23
N GLY A 208 -17.61 -17.76 -23.98
CA GLY A 208 -18.15 -18.96 -23.37
C GLY A 208 -18.82 -18.75 -22.01
N LYS A 209 -20.13 -18.50 -22.06
CA LYS A 209 -21.17 -18.55 -21.01
C LYS A 209 -21.09 -17.52 -19.88
N GLN A 210 -22.11 -16.66 -19.83
CA GLN A 210 -22.63 -16.08 -18.61
C GLN A 210 -22.78 -17.18 -17.55
N VAL A 211 -21.87 -17.22 -16.59
CA VAL A 211 -22.14 -17.81 -15.30
C VAL A 211 -22.90 -16.73 -14.54
N ALA A 212 -24.20 -16.90 -14.39
CA ALA A 212 -24.99 -16.09 -13.50
C ALA A 212 -24.45 -16.30 -12.09
N LEU A 213 -23.63 -15.35 -11.62
CA LEU A 213 -23.42 -15.16 -10.20
C LEU A 213 -24.72 -14.56 -9.67
N THR A 214 -25.68 -15.42 -9.33
CA THR A 214 -26.75 -15.05 -8.41
C THR A 214 -26.15 -15.23 -7.02
N PRO A 215 -25.82 -14.15 -6.30
CA PRO A 215 -25.57 -14.27 -4.88
C PRO A 215 -26.90 -14.65 -4.21
N ASP A 216 -26.91 -15.76 -3.46
CA ASP A 216 -28.04 -16.21 -2.62
C ASP A 216 -28.25 -15.22 -1.46
N TRP A 217 -28.84 -14.07 -1.78
CA TRP A 217 -29.63 -13.31 -0.81
C TRP A 217 -31.06 -13.85 -0.91
N GLY A 218 -31.59 -14.34 0.22
CA GLY A 218 -32.89 -15.01 0.31
C GLY A 218 -34.07 -14.23 -0.31
N PRO A 219 -35.23 -14.87 -0.47
CA PRO A 219 -36.27 -14.42 -1.39
C PRO A 219 -36.72 -12.98 -1.08
N ALA A 220 -36.67 -12.14 -2.11
CA ALA A 220 -37.18 -10.79 -2.09
C ALA A 220 -38.70 -10.82 -1.82
N VAL A 221 -39.13 -10.06 -0.82
CA VAL A 221 -40.56 -9.83 -0.54
C VAL A 221 -41.18 -9.13 -1.75
N VAL A 222 -42.07 -9.82 -2.44
CA VAL A 222 -42.90 -9.23 -3.49
C VAL A 222 -43.85 -8.24 -2.82
N ARG A 223 -43.70 -6.95 -3.13
CA ARG A 223 -44.74 -5.95 -2.87
C ARG A 223 -45.69 -5.98 -4.06
N GLU A 224 -46.95 -6.33 -3.81
CA GLU A 224 -48.03 -6.08 -4.76
C GLU A 224 -48.26 -4.57 -4.90
N ASP A 225 -48.32 -4.10 -6.14
CA ASP A 225 -48.72 -2.73 -6.45
C ASP A 225 -50.22 -2.54 -6.13
N PRO A 226 -50.65 -1.43 -5.52
CA PRO A 226 -52.05 -1.17 -5.27
C PRO A 226 -52.79 -0.86 -6.58
N ALA A 227 -53.95 -1.48 -6.75
CA ALA A 227 -54.86 -1.22 -7.87
C ALA A 227 -55.28 0.26 -7.94
N PRO A 228 -55.46 0.82 -9.15
CA PRO A 228 -55.92 2.20 -9.30
C PRO A 228 -57.36 2.35 -8.83
N ALA A 229 -57.63 3.40 -8.03
CA ALA A 229 -58.98 3.77 -7.61
C ALA A 229 -59.80 4.28 -8.82
N PRO A 230 -61.09 3.93 -8.92
CA PRO A 230 -61.98 4.46 -9.94
C PRO A 230 -62.31 5.94 -9.65
N GLY A 231 -62.38 6.74 -10.72
CA GLY A 231 -62.49 8.19 -10.63
C GLY A 231 -63.79 8.74 -10.06
N GLU A 232 -63.66 9.94 -9.49
CA GLU A 232 -64.48 11.15 -9.70
C GLU A 232 -63.67 12.36 -9.18
#